data_AF-A0A1S3QRX5-F1
#
_entry.id   AF-A0A1S3QRX5-F1
#
_cell.length_a   1.000
_cell.length_b   1.000
_cell.length_c   1.000
_cell.angle_alpha   90.00
_cell.angle_beta   90.00
_cell.angle_gamma   90.00
#
_symmetry.space_group_name_H-M   'P 1'
#
loop_
_entity.id
_entity.type
_entity.pdbx_description
1 polymer ?
#
loop_
_entity_poly.entity_id
_entity_poly.type
_entity_poly.pdbx_seq_one_letter_code
_entity_poly.pdbx_strand_id
1 'polypeptide(L)'
;VQLPHHIHDVELERISRYVLVTQQHGFTLAWDGHSGSVYIKLSPEWVGRTCGLCGNFNADVQDDLKTSYGVVTEDLSMFGNSWVEEEPHQVRCPMVPSMFPSPCASRDPHILLKVEEVCAMLLEEPFTGCHEFVSPLSYMASCSNDLCL
;
A
#
# COMPACT_ATOMS: atom_id res chain seq x y z
N VAL A 1 -14.96 -21.53 2.29
CA VAL A 1 -14.26 -22.21 3.40
C VAL A 1 -14.82 -21.68 4.71
N GLN A 2 -15.08 -22.51 5.72
CA GLN A 2 -15.51 -22.07 7.04
C GLN A 2 -14.28 -21.75 7.90
N LEU A 3 -14.25 -20.60 8.57
CA LEU A 3 -13.11 -20.13 9.38
C LEU A 3 -13.38 -20.40 10.89
N PRO A 4 -12.33 -20.66 11.70
CA PRO A 4 -10.92 -20.80 11.32
C PRO A 4 -10.65 -22.08 10.51
N HIS A 5 -9.62 -22.06 9.68
CA HIS A 5 -9.25 -23.19 8.82
C HIS A 5 -7.74 -23.32 8.69
N HIS A 6 -7.23 -24.54 8.58
CA HIS A 6 -5.82 -24.81 8.33
C HIS A 6 -5.65 -25.52 7.00
N ILE A 7 -4.72 -25.03 6.18
CA ILE A 7 -4.33 -25.63 4.91
C ILE A 7 -2.81 -25.81 4.95
N HIS A 8 -2.35 -27.04 5.20
CA HIS A 8 -0.93 -27.33 5.47
C HIS A 8 -0.37 -26.47 6.60
N ASP A 9 0.62 -25.63 6.32
CA ASP A 9 1.30 -24.70 7.23
C ASP A 9 0.70 -23.29 7.23
N VAL A 10 -0.44 -23.10 6.54
CA VAL A 10 -1.18 -21.85 6.48
C VAL A 10 -2.43 -21.92 7.35
N GLU A 11 -2.59 -20.93 8.20
CA GLU A 11 -3.76 -20.71 9.04
C GLU A 11 -4.60 -19.56 8.49
N LEU A 12 -5.91 -19.77 8.41
CA LEU A 12 -6.89 -18.78 8.01
C LEU A 12 -7.82 -18.52 9.18
N GLU A 13 -7.90 -17.27 9.62
CA GLU A 13 -8.76 -16.87 10.72
C GLU A 13 -9.50 -15.57 10.38
N ARG A 14 -10.63 -15.33 11.05
CA ARG A 14 -11.36 -14.07 10.93
C ARG A 14 -11.22 -13.28 12.22
N ILE A 15 -10.59 -12.11 12.14
CA ILE A 15 -10.50 -11.16 13.24
C ILE A 15 -11.24 -9.90 12.83
N SER A 16 -12.36 -9.62 13.51
CA SER A 16 -13.26 -8.52 13.15
C SER A 16 -13.70 -8.64 11.68
N ARG A 17 -13.38 -7.65 10.84
CA ARG A 17 -13.67 -7.64 9.40
C ARG A 17 -12.60 -8.30 8.54
N TYR A 18 -11.41 -8.53 9.08
CA TYR A 18 -10.27 -9.04 8.32
C TYR A 18 -10.26 -10.56 8.31
N VAL A 19 -9.93 -11.13 7.16
CA VAL A 19 -9.42 -12.50 7.05
C VAL A 19 -7.90 -12.40 7.13
N LEU A 20 -7.32 -13.09 8.10
CA LEU A 20 -5.88 -13.23 8.23
C LEU A 20 -5.48 -14.55 7.60
N VAL A 21 -4.39 -14.51 6.84
CA VAL A 21 -3.73 -15.68 6.26
C VAL A 21 -2.31 -15.67 6.78
N THR A 22 -1.99 -16.61 7.66
CA THR A 22 -0.72 -16.65 8.39
C THR A 22 0.03 -17.93 8.04
N GLN A 23 1.27 -17.78 7.58
CA GLN A 23 2.26 -18.84 7.54
C GLN A 23 3.26 -18.57 8.68
N GLN A 24 3.32 -19.47 9.67
CA GLN A 24 3.93 -19.22 10.98
C GLN A 24 5.36 -18.61 10.96
N HIS A 25 6.16 -18.94 9.96
CA HIS A 25 7.54 -18.45 9.81
C HIS A 25 7.76 -17.55 8.59
N GLY A 26 6.76 -17.39 7.72
CA GLY A 26 6.90 -16.69 6.44
C GLY A 26 6.25 -15.31 6.46
N PHE A 27 4.91 -15.28 6.54
CA PHE A 27 4.15 -14.05 6.37
C PHE A 27 2.81 -14.06 7.12
N THR A 28 2.26 -12.87 7.32
CA THR A 28 0.85 -12.65 7.64
C THR A 28 0.26 -11.67 6.63
N LEU A 29 -0.82 -12.08 5.97
CA LEU A 29 -1.66 -11.24 5.12
C LEU A 29 -2.94 -10.92 5.88
N ALA A 30 -3.38 -9.66 5.87
CA ALA A 30 -4.71 -9.28 6.34
C ALA A 30 -5.46 -8.54 5.24
N TRP A 31 -6.67 -8.99 4.95
CA TRP A 31 -7.52 -8.44 3.90
C TRP A 31 -9.00 -8.53 4.29
N ASP A 32 -9.76 -7.48 4.02
CA ASP A 32 -11.18 -7.42 4.38
C ASP A 32 -12.15 -7.64 3.21
N GLY A 33 -11.65 -7.76 1.98
CA GLY A 33 -12.47 -8.00 0.79
C GLY A 33 -13.31 -6.84 0.29
N HIS A 34 -13.29 -5.70 0.98
CA HIS A 34 -14.24 -4.62 0.70
C HIS A 34 -13.56 -3.26 0.53
N SER A 35 -12.60 -2.91 1.39
CA SER A 35 -12.02 -1.55 1.42
C SER A 35 -10.81 -1.39 0.49
N GLY A 36 -10.44 -2.44 -0.24
CA GLY A 36 -9.24 -2.46 -1.08
C GLY A 36 -7.92 -2.50 -0.31
N SER A 37 -7.94 -2.34 1.03
CA SER A 37 -6.74 -2.41 1.85
C SER A 37 -6.24 -3.84 2.03
N VAL A 38 -4.95 -4.03 1.77
CA VAL A 38 -4.22 -5.28 1.97
C VAL A 38 -3.00 -4.96 2.82
N TYR A 39 -2.81 -5.70 3.90
CA TYR A 39 -1.64 -5.58 4.76
C TYR A 39 -0.81 -6.85 4.66
N ILE A 40 0.49 -6.71 4.44
CA ILE A 40 1.43 -7.82 4.47
C ILE A 40 2.53 -7.54 5.49
N LYS A 41 2.78 -8.53 6.34
CA LYS A 41 3.92 -8.57 7.26
C LYS A 41 4.77 -9.77 6.90
N LEU A 42 6.05 -9.53 6.63
CA LEU A 42 7.01 -10.57 6.30
C LEU A 42 7.94 -10.84 7.48
N SER A 43 8.36 -12.10 7.60
CA SER A 43 9.40 -12.52 8.53
C SER A 43 10.76 -11.91 8.13
N PRO A 44 11.66 -11.61 9.08
CA PRO A 44 13.00 -11.07 8.79
C PRO A 44 13.85 -11.94 7.86
N GLU A 45 13.52 -13.22 7.69
CA GLU A 45 14.19 -14.11 6.73
C GLU A 45 14.05 -13.66 5.26
N TRP A 46 13.08 -12.78 4.97
CA TRP A 46 12.83 -12.22 3.65
C TRP A 46 13.57 -10.91 3.37
N VAL A 47 14.34 -10.37 4.33
CA VAL A 47 15.09 -9.13 4.14
C VAL A 47 15.99 -9.22 2.91
N GLY A 48 15.83 -8.26 1.99
CA GLY A 48 16.56 -8.20 0.72
C GLY A 48 16.20 -9.29 -0.29
N ARG A 49 15.12 -10.05 -0.06
CA ARG A 49 14.68 -11.17 -0.92
C ARG A 49 13.36 -10.92 -1.62
N THR A 50 12.73 -9.77 -1.41
CA THR A 50 11.49 -9.41 -2.08
C THR A 50 11.76 -8.61 -3.34
N CYS A 51 10.75 -8.53 -4.18
CA CYS A 51 10.65 -7.60 -5.29
C CYS A 51 9.16 -7.34 -5.56
N GLY A 52 8.86 -6.28 -6.30
CA GLY A 52 7.49 -5.89 -6.61
C GLY A 52 7.15 -4.49 -6.15
N LEU A 53 5.85 -4.19 -6.10
CA LEU A 53 5.33 -2.87 -5.73
C LEU A 53 5.61 -2.47 -4.27
N CYS A 54 5.91 -3.43 -3.40
CA CYS A 54 6.28 -3.20 -2.01
C CYS A 54 7.80 -3.07 -1.80
N GLY A 55 8.59 -2.98 -2.87
CA GLY A 55 10.05 -2.82 -2.79
C GLY A 55 10.80 -4.12 -2.51
N ASN A 56 12.06 -3.99 -2.11
CA ASN A 56 13.00 -5.11 -1.99
C ASN A 56 13.26 -5.55 -0.53
N PHE A 57 12.65 -4.85 0.44
CA PHE A 57 12.70 -5.14 1.87
C PHE A 57 14.13 -5.18 2.45
N ASN A 58 15.03 -4.29 1.99
CA ASN A 58 16.40 -4.16 2.50
C ASN A 58 16.60 -3.01 3.53
N ALA A 59 15.52 -2.28 3.85
CA ALA A 59 15.51 -1.07 4.69
C ALA A 59 16.15 0.19 4.09
N ASP A 60 16.45 0.21 2.79
CA ASP A 60 16.86 1.38 2.03
C ASP A 60 15.72 1.86 1.11
N VAL A 61 15.02 2.91 1.54
CA VAL A 61 13.91 3.47 0.78
C VAL A 61 14.32 4.10 -0.56
N GLN A 62 15.62 4.35 -0.78
CA GLN A 62 16.12 4.99 -2.00
C GLN A 62 16.13 4.04 -3.21
N ASP A 63 16.11 2.73 -2.98
CA ASP A 63 16.14 1.73 -4.05
C ASP A 63 14.87 0.88 -4.16
N ASP A 64 13.82 1.23 -3.42
CA ASP A 64 12.52 0.55 -3.45
C ASP A 64 11.78 0.75 -4.78
N LEU A 65 11.98 1.88 -5.46
CA LEU A 65 11.43 2.15 -6.79
C LEU A 65 12.25 1.47 -7.91
N LYS A 66 12.54 0.19 -7.72
CA LYS A 66 13.24 -0.67 -8.68
C LYS A 66 12.24 -1.38 -9.59
N THR A 67 12.34 -1.10 -10.88
CA THR A 67 11.54 -1.74 -11.93
C THR A 67 11.77 -3.26 -11.98
N SER A 68 10.83 -3.99 -12.59
CA SER A 68 10.93 -5.45 -12.78
C SER A 68 12.16 -5.89 -13.59
N TYR A 69 12.72 -5.00 -14.43
CA TYR A 69 13.95 -5.21 -15.20
C TYR A 69 15.20 -4.61 -14.54
N GLY A 70 15.12 -4.21 -13.27
CA GLY A 70 16.27 -3.92 -12.41
C GLY A 70 16.80 -2.49 -12.41
N VAL A 71 16.10 -1.55 -13.04
CA VAL A 71 16.44 -0.11 -13.06
C VAL A 71 15.74 0.62 -11.91
N VAL A 72 16.48 1.40 -11.12
CA VAL A 72 15.93 2.33 -10.11
C VAL A 72 15.48 3.61 -10.83
N THR A 73 14.29 4.10 -10.51
CA THR A 73 13.69 5.27 -11.17
C THR A 73 12.92 6.15 -10.19
N GLU A 74 12.83 7.45 -10.48
CA GLU A 74 11.94 8.39 -9.79
C GLU A 74 10.56 8.49 -10.48
N ASP A 75 10.42 7.93 -11.69
CA ASP A 75 9.13 7.90 -12.40
C ASP A 75 8.25 6.76 -11.86
N LEU A 76 7.26 7.14 -11.05
CA LEU A 76 6.28 6.21 -10.45
C LEU A 76 5.49 5.42 -11.49
N SER A 77 5.18 6.03 -12.64
CA SER A 77 4.47 5.33 -13.72
C SER A 77 5.37 4.29 -14.37
N MET A 78 6.65 4.62 -14.59
CA MET A 78 7.64 3.65 -15.08
C MET A 78 7.80 2.48 -14.10
N PHE A 79 7.91 2.77 -12.80
CA PHE A 79 7.99 1.75 -11.75
C PHE A 79 6.74 0.86 -11.74
N GLY A 80 5.55 1.45 -11.59
CA GLY A 80 4.29 0.71 -11.49
C GLY A 80 3.96 -0.11 -12.74
N ASN A 81 4.13 0.47 -13.93
CA ASN A 81 3.88 -0.22 -15.20
C ASN A 81 4.84 -1.39 -15.44
N SER A 82 6.05 -1.37 -14.86
CA SER A 82 7.01 -2.47 -15.02
C SER A 82 6.56 -3.77 -14.32
N TRP A 83 5.69 -3.66 -13.31
CA TRP A 83 5.19 -4.77 -12.50
C TRP A 83 3.80 -5.26 -12.93
N VAL A 84 3.35 -4.90 -14.12
CA VAL A 84 2.08 -5.38 -14.67
C VAL A 84 2.19 -6.86 -15.02
N GLU A 85 1.30 -7.66 -14.42
CA GLU A 85 1.09 -9.06 -14.79
C GLU A 85 0.01 -9.17 -15.86
N GLU A 86 0.25 -9.98 -16.89
CA GLU A 86 -0.69 -10.21 -18.00
C GLU A 86 -1.42 -11.54 -17.80
N GLU A 87 -2.75 -11.50 -17.76
CA GLU A 87 -3.55 -12.72 -17.79
C GLU A 87 -3.82 -13.16 -19.24
N PRO A 88 -3.59 -14.45 -19.61
CA PRO A 88 -3.69 -14.94 -20.99
C PRO A 88 -5.04 -14.71 -21.69
N HIS A 89 -6.10 -14.46 -20.93
CA HIS A 89 -7.48 -14.33 -21.43
C HIS A 89 -8.11 -12.98 -21.12
N GLN A 90 -7.36 -12.03 -20.57
CA GLN A 90 -7.85 -10.69 -20.29
C GLN A 90 -7.26 -9.65 -21.24
N VAL A 91 -8.00 -8.56 -21.44
CA VAL A 91 -7.47 -7.40 -22.12
C VAL A 91 -6.35 -6.83 -21.27
N ARG A 92 -5.22 -6.52 -21.90
CA ARG A 92 -4.06 -5.92 -21.23
C ARG A 92 -4.47 -4.63 -20.52
N CYS A 93 -4.06 -4.49 -19.26
CA CYS A 93 -4.23 -3.24 -18.52
C CYS A 93 -3.55 -2.09 -19.29
N PRO A 94 -4.24 -0.96 -19.51
CA PRO A 94 -3.62 0.19 -20.16
C PRO A 94 -2.49 0.72 -19.27
N MET A 95 -1.38 1.11 -19.91
CA MET A 95 -0.25 1.70 -19.18
C MET A 95 -0.65 3.07 -18.64
N VAL A 96 -0.24 3.37 -17.40
CA VAL A 96 -0.40 4.68 -16.79
C VAL A 96 0.61 5.65 -17.42
N PRO A 97 0.20 6.83 -17.91
CA PRO A 97 1.15 7.80 -18.47
C PRO A 97 2.09 8.34 -17.39
N SER A 98 3.30 8.73 -17.80
CA SER A 98 4.25 9.45 -16.93
C SER A 98 3.65 10.77 -16.45
N MET A 99 4.06 11.24 -15.26
CA MET A 99 3.66 12.54 -14.70
C MET A 99 2.12 12.73 -14.63
N PHE A 100 1.40 11.73 -14.11
CA PHE A 100 -0.03 11.94 -13.84
C PHE A 100 -0.22 13.00 -12.75
N PRO A 101 -1.17 13.94 -12.93
CA PRO A 101 -1.37 15.02 -11.96
C PRO A 101 -1.91 14.48 -10.64
N SER A 102 -1.59 15.16 -9.54
CA SER A 102 -2.26 14.90 -8.27
C SER A 102 -3.78 15.05 -8.43
N PRO A 103 -4.60 14.19 -7.79
CA PRO A 103 -6.06 14.35 -7.75
C PRO A 103 -6.51 15.73 -7.25
N CYS A 104 -5.69 16.37 -6.41
CA CYS A 104 -5.98 17.70 -5.87
C CYS A 104 -5.64 18.85 -6.82
N ALA A 105 -4.87 18.61 -7.91
CA ALA A 105 -4.28 19.67 -8.72
C ALA A 105 -5.30 20.61 -9.39
N SER A 106 -6.50 20.11 -9.69
CA SER A 106 -7.57 20.88 -10.36
C SER A 106 -8.79 21.10 -9.47
N ARG A 107 -8.66 20.95 -8.14
CA ARG A 107 -9.77 21.14 -7.20
C ARG A 107 -9.89 22.61 -6.79
N ASP A 108 -11.11 23.01 -6.43
CA ASP A 108 -11.40 24.37 -5.97
C ASP A 108 -10.63 24.67 -4.66
N PRO A 109 -10.07 25.89 -4.48
CA PRO A 109 -9.34 26.24 -3.27
C PRO A 109 -10.12 26.06 -1.96
N HIS A 110 -11.44 26.28 -1.96
CA HIS A 110 -12.26 26.06 -0.77
C HIS A 110 -12.39 24.57 -0.42
N ILE A 111 -12.38 23.69 -1.43
CA ILE A 111 -12.33 22.25 -1.20
C ILE A 111 -10.97 21.85 -0.63
N LEU A 112 -9.87 22.40 -1.16
CA LEU A 112 -8.52 22.12 -0.66
C LEU A 112 -8.34 22.52 0.81
N LEU A 113 -8.86 23.68 1.21
CA LEU A 113 -8.86 24.10 2.62
C LEU A 113 -9.59 23.11 3.52
N LYS A 114 -10.74 22.60 3.08
CA LYS A 114 -11.51 21.60 3.83
C LYS A 114 -10.81 20.24 3.89
N VAL A 115 -10.15 19.84 2.81
CA VAL A 115 -9.33 18.61 2.78
C VAL A 115 -8.17 18.74 3.77
N GLU A 116 -7.47 19.87 3.77
CA GLU A 116 -6.39 20.15 4.71
C GLU A 116 -6.89 20.10 6.17
N GLU A 117 -8.00 20.79 6.48
CA GLU A 117 -8.62 20.79 7.81
C GLU A 117 -8.95 19.36 8.28
N VAL A 118 -9.57 18.55 7.40
CA VAL A 118 -9.95 17.18 7.74
C VAL A 118 -8.73 16.29 7.96
N CYS A 119 -7.73 16.36 7.08
CA CYS A 119 -6.55 15.51 7.19
C CYS A 119 -5.61 15.94 8.31
N ALA A 120 -5.60 17.23 8.69
CA ALA A 120 -4.83 17.76 9.82
C ALA A 120 -5.28 17.20 11.17
N MET A 121 -6.50 16.65 11.29
CA MET A 121 -6.93 15.96 12.51
C MET A 121 -6.00 14.79 12.91
N LEU A 122 -5.24 14.22 11.98
CA LEU A 122 -4.22 13.20 12.27
C LEU A 122 -3.04 13.73 13.10
N LEU A 123 -2.88 15.05 13.19
CA LEU A 123 -1.88 15.72 14.03
C LEU A 123 -2.38 15.99 15.46
N GLU A 124 -3.68 15.81 15.70
CA GLU A 124 -4.33 16.16 16.97
C GLU A 124 -4.58 14.91 17.85
N GLU A 125 -5.01 15.13 19.09
CA GLU A 125 -5.48 14.06 19.97
C GLU A 125 -6.68 13.34 19.34
N PRO A 126 -6.77 11.99 19.39
CA PRO A 126 -5.94 11.08 20.20
C PRO A 126 -4.70 10.52 19.48
N PHE A 127 -4.32 11.03 18.31
CA PHE A 127 -3.27 10.45 17.47
C PHE A 127 -1.84 10.84 17.86
N THR A 128 -1.67 11.94 18.60
CA THR A 128 -0.37 12.44 19.10
C THR A 128 0.46 11.37 19.79
N GLY A 129 -0.17 10.51 20.61
CA GLY A 129 0.50 9.42 21.32
C GLY A 129 1.10 8.34 20.40
N CYS A 130 0.73 8.31 19.12
CA CYS A 130 1.25 7.37 18.14
C CYS A 130 2.40 7.94 17.29
N HIS A 131 2.62 9.26 17.30
CA HIS A 131 3.52 9.93 16.37
C HIS A 131 5.00 9.51 16.51
N GLU A 132 5.41 9.03 17.69
CA GLU A 132 6.75 8.47 17.90
C GLU A 132 6.99 7.19 17.10
N PHE A 133 5.95 6.38 16.90
CA PHE A 133 6.03 5.06 16.26
C PHE A 133 5.56 5.08 14.81
N VAL A 134 4.69 6.02 14.47
CA VAL A 134 4.02 6.10 13.16
C VAL A 134 3.98 7.56 12.72
N SER A 135 4.69 7.89 11.64
CA SER A 135 4.65 9.24 11.06
C SER A 135 3.24 9.56 10.55
N PRO A 136 2.61 10.68 10.97
CA PRO A 136 1.30 11.08 10.48
C PRO A 136 1.35 11.56 9.02
N LEU A 137 2.51 12.01 8.53
CA LEU A 137 2.61 12.71 7.23
C LEU A 137 2.21 11.84 6.04
N SER A 138 2.60 10.56 6.02
CA SER A 138 2.24 9.64 4.94
C SER A 138 0.73 9.38 4.90
N TYR A 139 0.08 9.31 6.07
CA TYR A 139 -1.37 9.12 6.18
C TYR A 139 -2.13 10.40 5.83
N MET A 140 -1.61 11.58 6.19
CA MET A 140 -2.17 12.87 5.75
C MET A 140 -2.12 13.00 4.22
N ALA A 141 -0.99 12.66 3.60
CA ALA A 141 -0.85 12.69 2.14
C ALA A 141 -1.83 11.73 1.44
N SER A 142 -2.02 10.52 1.99
CA SER A 142 -3.05 9.58 1.51
C SER A 142 -4.46 10.15 1.67
N CYS A 143 -4.78 10.67 2.86
CA CYS A 143 -6.07 11.30 3.15
C CYS A 143 -6.39 12.43 2.16
N SER A 144 -5.42 13.30 1.86
CA SER A 144 -5.63 14.39 0.90
C SER A 144 -5.90 13.85 -0.50
N ASN A 145 -5.11 12.87 -0.96
CA ASN A 145 -5.35 12.24 -2.27
C ASN A 145 -6.73 11.59 -2.35
N ASP A 146 -7.15 10.85 -1.32
CA ASP A 146 -8.43 10.14 -1.30
C ASP A 146 -9.63 11.11 -1.27
N LEU A 147 -9.55 12.20 -0.50
CA LEU A 147 -10.62 13.21 -0.45
C LEU A 147 -10.68 14.10 -1.71
N CYS A 148 -9.59 14.15 -2.47
CA CYS A 148 -9.52 14.86 -3.74
C CYS A 148 -9.91 14.02 -4.95
N LEU A 149 -10.18 12.72 -4.83
CA LEU A 149 -10.71 11.88 -5.91
C LEU A 149 -12.24 12.06 -6.01
#